data_AF-A0A4R8UG24-F1
#
_entry.id   AF-A0A4R8UG24-F1
#
_cell.length_a   1.000
_cell.length_b   1.000
_cell.length_c   1.000
_cell.angle_alpha   90.00
_cell.angle_beta   90.00
_cell.angle_gamma   90.00
#
_symmetry.space_group_name_H-M   'P 1'
#
loop_
_entity.id
_entity.type
_entity.pdbx_description
1 polymer ?
#
loop_
_entity_poly.entity_id
_entity_poly.type
_entity_poly.pdbx_seq_one_letter_code
_entity_poly.pdbx_strand_id
1 'polypeptide(L)'
;MAHTLSSHEIALLVGSQAFSRGERYVRNGHVEKQTWFGSGTQLFGQVRGTRPEPYSVTVSFTVNAAGQASRAAGVCTCPVKRNCKHVAALLLASRNSRTAGPAAPAREAGAAAPGGAGKLG
;
A
#
# COMPACT_ATOMS: atom_id res chain seq x y z
N MET A 1 -10.78 9.59 -2.02
CA MET A 1 -11.81 8.59 -2.38
C MET A 1 -11.54 7.35 -1.55
N ALA A 2 -12.57 6.66 -1.04
CA ALA A 2 -12.40 5.47 -0.21
C ALA A 2 -13.32 4.38 -0.74
N HIS A 3 -12.81 3.17 -0.93
CA HIS A 3 -13.64 2.04 -1.32
C HIS A 3 -14.60 1.65 -0.18
N THR A 4 -15.71 1.02 -0.52
CA THR A 4 -16.73 0.55 0.45
C THR A 4 -16.51 -0.88 0.93
N LEU A 5 -15.49 -1.59 0.42
CA LEU A 5 -15.21 -2.98 0.81
C LEU A 5 -15.09 -3.13 2.34
N SER A 6 -15.90 -4.03 2.88
CA SER A 6 -15.87 -4.51 4.25
C SER A 6 -14.61 -5.31 4.54
N SER A 7 -14.32 -5.52 5.83
CA SER A 7 -13.19 -6.36 6.25
C SER A 7 -13.33 -7.80 5.74
N HIS A 8 -14.58 -8.30 5.67
CA HIS A 8 -14.87 -9.62 5.13
C HIS A 8 -14.56 -9.70 3.64
N GLU A 9 -14.96 -8.71 2.83
CA GLU A 9 -14.65 -8.68 1.39
C GLU A 9 -13.14 -8.58 1.13
N ILE A 10 -12.41 -7.81 1.93
CA ILE A 10 -10.94 -7.77 1.85
C ILE A 10 -10.35 -9.14 2.20
N ALA A 11 -10.86 -9.81 3.24
CA ALA A 11 -10.40 -11.15 3.61
C ALA A 11 -10.70 -12.21 2.55
N LEU A 12 -11.85 -12.13 1.87
CA LEU A 12 -12.18 -12.98 0.72
C LEU A 12 -11.25 -12.73 -0.47
N LEU A 13 -10.84 -11.47 -0.68
CA LEU A 13 -9.92 -11.10 -1.77
C LEU A 13 -8.50 -11.62 -1.57
N VAL A 14 -7.96 -11.47 -0.36
CA VAL A 14 -6.53 -11.73 -0.06
C VAL A 14 -6.28 -13.05 0.66
N GLY A 15 -7.32 -13.68 1.20
CA GLY A 15 -7.23 -14.82 2.10
C GLY A 15 -7.00 -14.41 3.56
N SER A 16 -7.50 -15.25 4.49
CA SER A 16 -7.52 -14.99 5.94
C SER A 16 -6.13 -14.72 6.53
N GLN A 17 -5.12 -15.51 6.15
CA GLN A 17 -3.75 -15.34 6.65
C GLN A 17 -3.11 -14.03 6.16
N ALA A 18 -3.32 -13.67 4.90
CA ALA A 18 -2.81 -12.41 4.35
C ALA A 18 -3.52 -11.21 4.98
N PHE A 19 -4.83 -11.33 5.21
CA PHE A 19 -5.64 -10.32 5.89
C PHE A 19 -5.13 -10.04 7.30
N SER A 20 -5.00 -11.08 8.13
CA SER A 20 -4.51 -10.96 9.52
C SER A 20 -3.11 -10.34 9.58
N ARG A 21 -2.23 -10.72 8.65
CA ARG A 21 -0.89 -10.09 8.55
C ARG A 21 -0.98 -8.64 8.10
N GLY A 22 -1.88 -8.32 7.17
CA GLY A 22 -2.16 -6.96 6.72
C GLY A 22 -2.60 -6.05 7.86
N GLU A 23 -3.49 -6.52 8.73
CA GLU A 23 -3.92 -5.79 9.93
C GLU A 23 -2.74 -5.44 10.83
N ARG A 24 -1.82 -6.39 11.06
CA ARG A 24 -0.59 -6.13 11.83
C ARG A 24 0.27 -5.06 11.18
N TYR A 25 0.38 -5.04 9.85
CA TYR A 25 1.19 -4.05 9.13
C TYR A 25 0.60 -2.64 9.25
N VAL A 26 -0.73 -2.52 9.18
CA VAL A 26 -1.39 -1.22 9.41
C VAL A 26 -1.18 -0.75 10.85
N ARG A 27 -1.41 -1.62 11.84
CA ARG A 27 -1.20 -1.27 13.26
C ARG A 27 0.24 -0.83 13.57
N ASN A 28 1.22 -1.41 12.86
CA ASN A 28 2.63 -1.08 13.03
C ASN A 28 3.09 0.12 12.18
N GLY A 29 2.18 0.80 11.45
CA GLY A 29 2.54 1.96 10.63
C GLY A 29 3.39 1.63 9.41
N HIS A 30 3.31 0.41 8.86
CA HIS A 30 4.14 -0.01 7.71
C HIS A 30 3.66 0.54 6.36
N VAL A 31 2.51 1.22 6.31
CA VAL A 31 2.00 1.83 5.08
C VAL A 31 2.46 3.29 5.04
N GLU A 32 3.43 3.59 4.19
CA GLU A 32 4.11 4.88 4.17
C GLU A 32 3.44 5.92 3.27
N LYS A 33 2.87 5.45 2.15
CA LYS A 33 2.27 6.32 1.13
C LYS A 33 1.01 5.70 0.58
N GLN A 34 0.07 6.57 0.26
CA GLN A 34 -1.20 6.23 -0.38
C GLN A 34 -1.53 7.31 -1.39
N THR A 35 -1.95 6.93 -2.60
CA THR A 35 -2.35 7.88 -3.64
C THR A 35 -3.47 7.26 -4.47
N TRP A 36 -4.57 7.99 -4.60
CA TRP A 36 -5.68 7.62 -5.45
C TRP A 36 -5.52 8.24 -6.83
N PHE A 37 -5.79 7.48 -7.88
CA PHE A 37 -5.72 7.91 -9.27
C PHE A 37 -6.78 7.18 -10.12
N GLY A 38 -6.84 7.46 -11.42
CA GLY A 38 -7.84 6.88 -12.31
C GLY A 38 -9.27 7.19 -11.85
N SER A 39 -9.53 8.45 -11.48
CA SER A 39 -10.83 8.90 -10.97
C SER A 39 -11.33 8.10 -9.74
N GLY A 40 -10.41 7.62 -8.89
CA GLY A 40 -10.74 6.86 -7.68
C GLY A 40 -10.89 5.36 -7.87
N THR A 41 -10.65 4.86 -9.07
CA THR A 41 -10.71 3.42 -9.36
C THR A 41 -9.37 2.72 -9.13
N GLN A 42 -8.31 3.48 -8.83
CA GLN A 42 -7.00 2.91 -8.56
C GLN A 42 -6.38 3.53 -7.31
N LEU A 43 -5.78 2.67 -6.48
CA LEU A 43 -5.07 3.03 -5.26
C LEU A 43 -3.64 2.51 -5.36
N PHE A 44 -2.68 3.42 -5.30
CA PHE A 44 -1.27 3.12 -5.17
C PHE A 44 -0.81 3.33 -3.73
N GLY A 45 0.14 2.53 -3.28
CA GLY A 45 0.82 2.77 -2.02
C GLY A 45 2.15 2.05 -1.90
N GLN A 46 2.90 2.45 -0.88
CA GLN A 46 4.18 1.85 -0.51
C GLN A 46 4.04 1.22 0.87
N VAL A 47 4.43 -0.05 0.97
CA VAL A 47 4.28 -0.83 2.20
C VAL A 47 5.62 -1.47 2.56
N ARG A 48 6.16 -1.11 3.72
CA ARG A 48 7.35 -1.75 4.28
C ARG A 48 7.10 -3.23 4.49
N GLY A 49 8.09 -4.04 4.13
CA GLY A 49 8.05 -5.48 4.31
C GLY A 49 9.38 -6.01 4.81
N THR A 50 9.77 -7.17 4.32
CA THR A 50 11.03 -7.83 4.71
C THR A 50 12.25 -7.29 3.97
N ARG A 51 12.06 -6.54 2.87
CA ARG A 51 13.14 -5.89 2.15
C ARG A 51 13.40 -4.49 2.73
N PRO A 52 14.63 -3.97 2.59
CA PRO A 52 14.94 -2.59 2.97
C PRO A 52 14.05 -1.58 2.21
N GLU A 53 13.87 -1.81 0.91
CA GLU A 53 13.00 -0.98 0.07
C GLU A 53 11.52 -1.39 0.25
N PRO A 54 10.61 -0.43 0.46
CA PRO A 54 9.16 -0.66 0.49
C PRO A 54 8.65 -1.35 -0.78
N TYR A 55 7.63 -2.18 -0.63
CA TYR A 55 6.95 -2.76 -1.78
C TYR A 55 5.91 -1.80 -2.34
N SER A 56 5.99 -1.55 -3.65
CA SER A 56 4.94 -0.88 -4.41
C SER A 56 3.72 -1.79 -4.55
N VAL A 57 2.55 -1.23 -4.24
CA VAL A 57 1.26 -1.91 -4.29
C VAL A 57 0.29 -1.07 -5.08
N THR A 58 -0.39 -1.71 -6.03
CA THR A 58 -1.47 -1.09 -6.81
C THR A 58 -2.72 -1.94 -6.67
N VAL A 59 -3.84 -1.31 -6.33
CA VAL A 59 -5.16 -1.93 -6.26
C VAL A 59 -6.07 -1.26 -7.25
N SER A 60 -6.67 -2.06 -8.13
CA SER A 60 -7.70 -1.61 -9.06
C SER A 60 -9.07 -2.01 -8.54
N PHE A 61 -10.02 -1.09 -8.58
CA PHE A 61 -11.40 -1.28 -8.15
C PHE A 61 -12.33 -1.32 -9.37
N THR A 62 -13.23 -2.29 -9.40
CA THR A 62 -14.34 -2.33 -10.33
C THR A 62 -15.57 -1.74 -9.66
N VAL A 63 -16.07 -0.62 -10.18
CA VAL A 63 -17.29 0.02 -9.69
C VAL A 63 -18.53 -0.57 -10.36
N ASN A 64 -19.62 -0.72 -9.61
CA ASN A 64 -20.93 -1.08 -10.17
C ASN A 64 -21.61 0.13 -10.82
N ALA A 65 -22.78 -0.07 -11.43
CA ALA A 65 -23.57 1.00 -12.05
C ALA A 65 -23.98 2.11 -11.07
N ALA A 66 -23.98 1.83 -9.76
CA ALA A 66 -24.24 2.80 -8.70
C ALA A 66 -22.97 3.54 -8.22
N GLY A 67 -21.83 3.35 -8.89
CA GLY A 67 -20.55 3.99 -8.54
C GLY A 67 -19.85 3.40 -7.31
N GLN A 68 -20.31 2.27 -6.79
CA GLN A 68 -19.74 1.62 -5.60
C GLN A 68 -18.72 0.55 -5.99
N ALA A 69 -17.60 0.48 -5.27
CA ALA A 69 -16.59 -0.56 -5.50
C ALA A 69 -17.16 -1.95 -5.20
N SER A 70 -17.35 -2.75 -6.25
CA SER A 70 -17.92 -4.10 -6.20
C SER A 70 -16.87 -5.20 -6.13
N ARG A 71 -15.70 -4.96 -6.72
CA ARG A 71 -14.56 -5.88 -6.71
C ARG A 71 -13.26 -5.09 -6.66
N ALA A 72 -12.21 -5.72 -6.16
CA ALA A 72 -10.87 -5.19 -6.24
C ALA A 72 -9.88 -6.29 -6.64
N ALA A 73 -8.76 -5.90 -7.22
CA ALA A 73 -7.64 -6.77 -7.49
C ALA A 73 -6.34 -6.03 -7.18
N GLY A 74 -5.45 -6.66 -6.41
CA GLY A 74 -4.19 -6.07 -6.00
C GLY A 74 -2.98 -6.72 -6.64
N VAL A 75 -2.05 -5.89 -7.10
CA VAL A 75 -0.71 -6.27 -7.55
C VAL A 75 0.31 -5.64 -6.61
N CYS A 76 1.37 -6.38 -6.31
CA CYS A 76 2.44 -5.96 -5.42
C CYS A 76 3.78 -6.43 -5.96
N THR A 77 4.85 -5.65 -5.77
CA THR A 77 6.22 -6.04 -6.17
C THR A 77 6.86 -7.10 -5.27
N CYS A 78 6.16 -7.59 -4.24
CA CYS A 78 6.64 -8.66 -3.37
C CYS A 78 6.67 -10.04 -4.07
N PRO A 79 7.38 -11.04 -3.52
CA PRO A 79 7.48 -12.37 -4.12
C PRO A 79 6.13 -13.07 -4.40
N VAL A 80 5.08 -12.73 -3.64
CA VAL A 80 3.72 -13.28 -3.81
C VAL A 80 2.99 -12.66 -5.01
N LYS A 81 3.38 -11.46 -5.42
CA LYS A 81 2.86 -10.69 -6.58
C LYS A 81 1.40 -10.22 -6.53
N ARG A 82 0.43 -11.06 -6.13
CA ARG A 82 -1.00 -10.71 -6.16
C ARG A 82 -1.67 -10.93 -4.80
N ASN A 83 -2.63 -10.06 -4.48
CA ASN A 83 -3.51 -10.16 -3.30
C ASN A 83 -2.80 -10.59 -2.00
N CYS A 84 -1.60 -10.07 -1.77
CA CYS A 84 -0.78 -10.44 -0.63
C CYS A 84 -1.15 -9.61 0.62
N LYS A 85 -0.47 -9.88 1.73
CA LYS A 85 -0.61 -9.09 2.96
C LYS A 85 -0.37 -7.58 2.78
N HIS A 86 0.48 -7.18 1.83
CA HIS A 86 0.72 -5.75 1.53
C HIS A 86 -0.49 -5.11 0.82
N VAL A 87 -1.18 -5.86 -0.06
CA VAL A 87 -2.46 -5.45 -0.66
C VAL A 87 -3.51 -5.26 0.44
N ALA A 88 -3.61 -6.24 1.36
CA ALA A 88 -4.52 -6.14 2.50
C ALA A 88 -4.21 -4.91 3.37
N ALA A 89 -2.93 -4.68 3.68
CA ALA A 89 -2.50 -3.53 4.48
C ALA A 89 -2.88 -2.19 3.81
N LEU A 90 -2.66 -2.06 2.50
CA LEU A 90 -3.00 -0.84 1.77
C LEU A 90 -4.52 -0.58 1.75
N LEU A 91 -5.33 -1.61 1.50
CA LEU A 91 -6.80 -1.53 1.54
C LEU A 91 -7.30 -1.08 2.91
N LEU A 92 -6.83 -1.75 3.97
CA LEU A 92 -7.19 -1.45 5.35
C LEU A 92 -6.77 -0.03 5.76
N ALA A 93 -5.53 0.36 5.45
CA ALA A 93 -5.04 1.69 5.77
C ALA A 93 -5.85 2.77 5.03
N SER A 94 -6.23 2.54 3.76
CA SER A 94 -7.00 3.52 2.99
C SER A 94 -8.42 3.76 3.53
N ARG A 95 -8.99 2.77 4.24
CA ARG A 95 -10.26 2.94 4.98
C ARG A 95 -10.08 3.79 6.24
N ASN A 96 -8.95 3.64 6.92
CA ASN A 96 -8.64 4.32 8.19
C ASN A 96 -8.18 5.78 8.00
N SER A 97 -7.61 6.14 6.85
CA SER A 97 -7.23 7.53 6.51
C SER A 97 -8.40 8.51 6.47
N ARG A 98 -9.65 8.04 6.62
CA ARG A 98 -10.81 8.89 6.93
C ARG A 98 -10.70 9.60 8.29
N THR A 99 -9.81 9.17 9.18
CA THR A 99 -9.72 9.67 10.58
C THR A 99 -8.48 10.53 10.83
N ALA A 100 -7.45 10.43 9.99
CA ALA A 100 -6.24 11.24 10.12
C ALA A 100 -6.18 12.24 8.96
N GLY A 101 -6.32 13.53 9.27
CA GLY A 101 -6.09 14.62 8.32
C GLY A 101 -4.72 14.49 7.63
N PRO A 102 -4.52 15.16 6.49
CA PRO A 102 -3.41 14.89 5.58
C PRO A 102 -2.06 15.12 6.28
N ALA A 103 -1.37 14.03 6.63
CA ALA A 103 0.04 14.09 6.96
C ALA A 103 0.80 14.33 5.65
N ALA A 104 1.25 15.58 5.48
CA ALA A 104 2.08 16.02 4.37
C ALA A 104 3.35 15.14 4.25
N PRO A 105 3.90 14.96 3.02
CA PRO A 105 4.88 13.91 2.74
C PRO A 105 6.23 14.17 3.42
N ALA A 106 6.79 13.26 4.22
CA ALA A 106 8.21 13.38 4.55
C ALA A 106 9.02 13.34 3.23
N ARG A 107 9.69 14.45 2.91
CA ARG A 107 10.61 14.53 1.77
C ARG A 107 11.92 13.85 2.16
N GLU A 108 12.27 12.84 1.36
CA GLU A 108 13.60 12.45 0.89
C GLU A 108 14.64 11.99 1.93
N ALA A 109 14.71 10.67 2.09
CA ALA A 109 15.94 9.91 2.35
C ALA A 109 15.96 8.76 1.32
N GLY A 110 17.00 8.46 0.55
CA GLY A 110 18.34 9.01 0.34
C GLY A 110 18.88 8.40 -0.97
N ALA A 111 20.06 8.79 -1.45
CA ALA A 111 21.29 7.96 -1.50
C ALA A 111 22.15 8.50 -2.69
N ALA A 112 23.47 8.44 -2.78
CA ALA A 112 24.45 7.55 -2.19
C ALA A 112 25.88 8.14 -2.32
N ALA A 113 26.79 7.78 -1.39
CA ALA A 113 28.24 7.68 -1.63
C ALA A 113 28.55 6.36 -2.39
N PRO A 114 29.76 6.03 -2.92
CA PRO A 114 31.11 6.40 -2.42
C PRO A 114 32.28 6.53 -3.46
N GLY A 115 33.49 6.84 -2.94
CA GLY A 115 34.81 6.56 -3.55
C GLY A 115 35.54 7.81 -4.07
N GLY A 116 36.84 8.06 -3.87
CA GLY A 116 37.94 7.33 -3.24
C GLY A 116 39.27 7.86 -3.82
N ALA A 117 40.29 8.03 -2.96
CA ALA A 117 41.74 8.15 -3.24
C ALA A 117 42.28 9.40 -3.98
N GLY A 118 43.29 10.04 -3.36
CA GLY A 118 44.15 11.03 -4.03
C GLY A 118 45.12 11.70 -3.05
N LYS A 119 46.42 11.51 -3.23
CA LYS A 119 47.52 11.72 -2.28
C LYS A 119 48.20 13.09 -2.50
N LEU A 120 48.86 13.60 -1.44
CA LEU A 120 50.05 14.50 -1.39
C LEU A 120 49.93 16.00 -1.76
N GLY A 121 50.54 16.82 -0.91
CA GLY A 121 50.98 18.19 -1.20
C GLY A 121 51.18 19.01 0.06
#